data_AF-M0CH55-F1
#
_entry.id   AF-M0CH55-F1
#
_cell.length_a   1.000
_cell.length_b   1.000
_cell.length_c   1.000
_cell.angle_alpha   90.00
_cell.angle_beta   90.00
_cell.angle_gamma   90.00
#
_symmetry.space_group_name_H-M   'P 1'
#
loop_
_entity.id
_entity.type
_entity.pdbx_description
1 polymer ?
#
loop_
_entity_poly.entity_id
_entity_poly.type
_entity_poly.pdbx_seq_one_letter_code
_entity_poly.pdbx_strand_id
1 'polypeptide(L)'
;MSAGASNPEYVNARVRSRRASLFSDEDYRKLIRMGPSEIARFMEETEYEREINELGTRFSGVDLIEYALNRNLAKHFEDMIDWSQGKLYDLIARYLRKFDVWNLKTIFRGIYTDSDPEEIRTDLIRAGELDDRTIDRLLESDTIEDAIEVLYGTMYYEALTEAFEEYEETGALVPLENALDREFYENLLEDLSRGAGNEPQEGPVANYIEFLQAEIDFRNARNAFRLARSGADPVSYTHL
;
A
#
# COMPACT_ATOMS: atom_id res chain seq x y z
N MET A 1 0.54 8.68 -19.83
CA MET A 1 -0.35 9.78 -19.40
C MET A 1 -1.60 9.79 -20.24
N SER A 2 -2.76 9.71 -19.60
CA SER A 2 -4.07 9.79 -20.24
C SER A 2 -4.30 11.21 -20.81
N ALA A 3 -4.52 11.32 -22.13
CA ALA A 3 -4.72 12.61 -22.81
C ALA A 3 -6.17 13.15 -22.71
N GLY A 4 -6.99 12.60 -21.81
CA GLY A 4 -8.40 12.96 -21.63
C GLY A 4 -8.65 14.07 -20.61
N ALA A 5 -9.83 14.70 -20.68
CA ALA A 5 -10.31 15.62 -19.65
C ALA A 5 -10.41 14.91 -18.29
N SER A 6 -9.99 15.59 -17.23
CA SER A 6 -10.08 15.10 -15.85
C SER A 6 -11.45 15.41 -15.24
N ASN A 7 -11.88 14.66 -14.22
CA ASN A 7 -13.20 14.77 -13.58
C ASN A 7 -13.16 14.92 -12.03
N PRO A 8 -12.36 15.84 -11.47
CA PRO A 8 -12.12 15.91 -10.03
C PRO A 8 -13.36 16.25 -9.20
N GLU A 9 -14.31 17.04 -9.70
CA GLU A 9 -15.53 17.40 -8.97
C GLU A 9 -16.41 16.17 -8.69
N TYR A 10 -16.56 15.30 -9.69
CA TYR A 10 -17.33 14.07 -9.58
C TYR A 10 -16.70 13.09 -8.58
N VAL A 11 -15.39 12.86 -8.72
CA VAL A 11 -14.65 11.97 -7.81
C VAL A 11 -14.67 12.54 -6.39
N ASN A 12 -14.42 13.85 -6.21
CA ASN A 12 -14.46 14.51 -4.91
C ASN A 12 -15.83 14.38 -4.21
N ALA A 13 -16.93 14.50 -4.95
CA ALA A 13 -18.26 14.34 -4.37
C ALA A 13 -18.46 12.92 -3.80
N ARG A 14 -18.04 11.89 -4.53
CA ARG A 14 -18.13 10.49 -4.07
C ARG A 14 -17.19 10.20 -2.92
N VAL A 15 -15.95 10.69 -2.96
CA VAL A 15 -14.99 10.56 -1.85
C VAL A 15 -15.53 11.21 -0.58
N ARG A 16 -16.13 12.41 -0.67
CA ARG A 16 -16.77 13.07 0.48
C ARG A 16 -17.92 12.26 1.04
N SER A 17 -18.73 11.63 0.18
CA SER A 17 -19.81 10.75 0.62
C SER A 17 -19.28 9.55 1.39
N ARG A 18 -18.18 8.93 0.95
CA ARG A 18 -17.54 7.81 1.67
C ARG A 18 -16.92 8.24 2.98
N ARG A 19 -16.24 9.39 2.99
CA ARG A 19 -15.65 9.95 4.21
C ARG A 19 -16.70 10.16 5.31
N ALA A 20 -17.95 10.45 4.95
CA ALA A 20 -19.03 10.63 5.92
C ALA A 20 -19.49 9.31 6.58
N SER A 21 -19.15 8.15 6.00
CA SER A 21 -19.45 6.83 6.56
C SER A 21 -18.42 6.36 7.60
N LEU A 22 -17.24 6.98 7.62
CA LEU A 22 -16.18 6.63 8.58
C LEU A 22 -16.65 6.83 10.02
N PHE A 23 -16.10 6.00 10.92
CA PHE A 23 -16.39 6.07 12.34
C PHE A 23 -16.14 7.48 12.91
N SER A 24 -17.13 7.99 13.61
CA SER A 24 -17.07 9.27 14.30
C SER A 24 -16.29 9.16 15.61
N ASP A 25 -15.92 10.30 16.20
CA ASP A 25 -15.35 10.35 17.55
C ASP A 25 -16.24 9.66 18.60
N GLU A 26 -17.56 9.68 18.40
CA GLU A 26 -18.50 8.98 19.29
C GLU A 26 -18.38 7.46 19.14
N ASP A 27 -18.24 6.98 17.91
CA ASP A 27 -18.07 5.56 17.62
C ASP A 27 -16.76 5.05 18.24
N TYR A 28 -15.64 5.79 18.08
CA TYR A 28 -14.39 5.44 18.74
C TYR A 28 -14.49 5.35 20.27
N ARG A 29 -15.27 6.23 20.92
CA ARG A 29 -15.51 6.14 22.38
C ARG A 29 -16.26 4.87 22.78
N LYS A 30 -17.11 4.33 21.91
CA LYS A 30 -17.78 3.04 22.09
C LYS A 30 -16.77 1.90 21.88
N LEU A 31 -16.05 1.92 20.76
CA LEU A 31 -15.08 0.89 20.36
C LEU A 31 -13.98 0.65 21.40
N ILE A 32 -13.45 1.69 22.04
CA ILE A 32 -12.41 1.57 23.09
C ILE A 32 -12.87 0.70 24.28
N ARG A 33 -14.18 0.55 24.50
CA ARG A 33 -14.74 -0.23 25.61
C ARG A 33 -15.15 -1.64 25.19
N MET A 34 -14.98 -1.99 23.91
CA MET A 34 -15.44 -3.24 23.32
C MET A 34 -14.29 -4.22 23.15
N GLY A 35 -14.59 -5.51 23.29
CA GLY A 35 -13.70 -6.58 22.83
C GLY A 35 -13.78 -6.79 21.30
N PRO A 36 -12.83 -7.51 20.68
CA PRO A 36 -12.81 -7.72 19.22
C PRO A 36 -14.13 -8.28 18.65
N SER A 37 -14.76 -9.27 19.30
CA SER A 37 -16.04 -9.81 18.84
C SER A 37 -17.19 -8.81 18.89
N GLU A 38 -17.17 -7.88 19.85
CA GLU A 38 -18.17 -6.81 19.96
C GLU A 38 -17.93 -5.74 18.89
N ILE A 39 -16.67 -5.42 18.59
CA ILE A 39 -16.29 -4.52 17.49
C ILE A 39 -16.75 -5.10 16.14
N ALA A 40 -16.51 -6.39 15.89
CA ALA A 40 -16.95 -7.04 14.66
C ALA A 40 -18.49 -6.98 14.50
N ARG A 41 -19.25 -7.18 15.59
CA ARG A 41 -20.71 -7.02 15.57
C ARG A 41 -21.12 -5.57 15.34
N PHE A 42 -20.42 -4.60 15.92
CA PHE A 42 -20.68 -3.19 15.67
C PHE A 42 -20.45 -2.84 14.19
N MET A 43 -19.39 -3.37 13.58
CA MET A 43 -19.08 -3.21 12.15
C MET A 43 -20.12 -3.83 11.22
N GLU A 44 -20.83 -4.88 11.68
CA GLU A 44 -21.94 -5.49 10.93
C GLU A 44 -23.10 -4.51 10.67
N GLU A 45 -23.25 -3.47 11.51
CA GLU A 45 -24.28 -2.44 11.37
C GLU A 45 -23.80 -1.20 10.59
N THR A 46 -22.62 -1.24 9.98
CA THR A 46 -22.01 -0.10 9.29
C THR A 46 -21.66 -0.41 7.83
N GLU A 47 -20.85 0.44 7.18
CA GLU A 47 -20.44 0.23 5.78
C GLU A 47 -19.62 -1.05 5.53
N TYR A 48 -19.15 -1.69 6.62
CA TYR A 48 -18.36 -2.93 6.60
C TYR A 48 -19.23 -4.20 6.68
N GLU A 49 -20.57 -4.09 6.75
CA GLU A 49 -21.51 -5.22 6.87
C GLU A 49 -21.20 -6.36 5.91
N ARG A 50 -21.01 -6.02 4.63
CA ARG A 50 -20.77 -7.02 3.58
C ARG A 50 -19.51 -7.81 3.85
N GLU A 51 -18.40 -7.12 4.12
CA GLU A 51 -17.12 -7.77 4.33
C GLU A 51 -17.11 -8.61 5.62
N ILE A 52 -17.74 -8.11 6.69
CA ILE A 52 -17.92 -8.87 7.95
C ILE A 52 -18.72 -10.16 7.72
N ASN A 53 -19.84 -10.08 7.00
CA ASN A 53 -20.70 -11.23 6.75
C ASN A 53 -20.04 -12.28 5.85
N GLU A 54 -19.33 -11.85 4.81
CA GLU A 54 -18.63 -12.77 3.90
C GLU A 54 -17.45 -13.48 4.60
N LEU A 55 -16.70 -12.78 5.46
CA LEU A 55 -15.50 -13.29 6.12
C LEU A 55 -15.77 -13.99 7.45
N GLY A 56 -16.87 -13.66 8.13
CA GLY A 56 -17.23 -14.18 9.46
C GLY A 56 -17.49 -15.68 9.53
N THR A 57 -17.55 -16.37 8.38
CA THR A 57 -17.60 -17.84 8.32
C THR A 57 -16.25 -18.51 8.52
N ARG A 58 -15.15 -17.78 8.28
CA ARG A 58 -13.77 -18.30 8.32
C ARG A 58 -12.93 -17.63 9.40
N PHE A 59 -13.19 -16.36 9.68
CA PHE A 59 -12.38 -15.54 10.58
C PHE A 59 -13.21 -15.03 11.76
N SER A 60 -12.53 -14.70 12.86
CA SER A 60 -13.17 -14.13 14.05
C SER A 60 -12.19 -13.21 14.79
N GLY A 61 -12.70 -12.43 15.74
CA GLY A 61 -11.85 -11.59 16.58
C GLY A 61 -11.15 -10.49 15.79
N VAL A 62 -9.85 -10.31 16.02
CA VAL A 62 -9.04 -9.25 15.39
C VAL A 62 -8.88 -9.50 13.90
N ASP A 63 -8.62 -10.75 13.49
CA ASP A 63 -8.40 -11.12 12.09
C ASP A 63 -9.61 -10.78 11.22
N LEU A 64 -10.83 -11.08 11.71
CA LEU A 64 -12.06 -10.71 10.99
C LEU A 64 -12.17 -9.20 10.78
N ILE A 65 -11.82 -8.41 11.79
CA ILE A 65 -11.86 -6.93 11.71
C ILE A 65 -10.85 -6.46 10.67
N GLU A 66 -9.61 -6.93 10.78
CA GLU A 66 -8.52 -6.53 9.89
C GLU A 66 -8.82 -6.87 8.43
N TYR A 67 -9.25 -8.10 8.16
CA TYR A 67 -9.59 -8.54 6.81
C TYR A 67 -10.80 -7.81 6.25
N ALA A 68 -11.81 -7.54 7.07
CA ALA A 68 -12.96 -6.75 6.63
C ALA A 68 -12.56 -5.32 6.25
N LEU A 69 -11.70 -4.68 7.05
CA LEU A 69 -11.19 -3.34 6.77
C LEU A 69 -10.33 -3.31 5.51
N ASN A 70 -9.38 -4.24 5.36
CA ASN A 70 -8.51 -4.32 4.18
C ASN A 70 -9.30 -4.55 2.89
N ARG A 71 -10.30 -5.45 2.93
CA ARG A 71 -11.16 -5.74 1.78
C ARG A 71 -12.04 -4.56 1.40
N ASN A 72 -12.61 -3.88 2.39
CA ASN A 72 -13.42 -2.68 2.16
C ASN A 72 -12.57 -1.52 1.61
N LEU A 73 -11.35 -1.36 2.14
CA LEU A 73 -10.37 -0.39 1.65
C LEU A 73 -9.98 -0.63 0.19
N ALA A 74 -9.66 -1.88 -0.17
CA ALA A 74 -9.30 -2.26 -1.54
C ALA A 74 -10.42 -1.93 -2.53
N LYS A 75 -11.65 -2.35 -2.22
CA LYS A 75 -12.86 -2.01 -2.99
C LYS A 75 -13.02 -0.49 -3.15
N HIS A 76 -12.77 0.28 -2.09
CA HIS A 76 -12.89 1.73 -2.17
C HIS A 76 -11.85 2.38 -3.08
N PHE A 77 -10.63 1.85 -3.13
CA PHE A 77 -9.62 2.31 -4.06
C PHE A 77 -9.89 1.90 -5.50
N GLU A 78 -10.33 0.67 -5.74
CA GLU A 78 -10.76 0.19 -7.06
C GLU A 78 -11.87 1.09 -7.63
N ASP A 79 -12.92 1.34 -6.86
CA ASP A 79 -13.99 2.27 -7.23
C ASP A 79 -13.46 3.68 -7.56
N MET A 80 -12.46 4.17 -6.81
CA MET A 80 -11.88 5.49 -7.06
C MET A 80 -11.15 5.54 -8.40
N ILE A 81 -10.41 4.48 -8.73
CA ILE A 81 -9.74 4.29 -10.01
C ILE A 81 -10.78 4.26 -11.14
N ASP A 82 -11.81 3.43 -11.02
CA ASP A 82 -12.89 3.28 -12.01
C ASP A 82 -13.61 4.59 -12.31
N TRP A 83 -13.81 5.43 -11.31
CA TRP A 83 -14.50 6.70 -11.49
C TRP A 83 -13.60 7.79 -12.05
N SER A 84 -12.28 7.67 -11.85
CA SER A 84 -11.33 8.71 -12.21
C SER A 84 -11.00 8.71 -13.70
N GLN A 85 -10.73 9.90 -14.25
CA GLN A 85 -10.42 10.09 -15.67
C GLN A 85 -9.22 11.02 -15.86
N GLY A 86 -8.57 10.89 -17.01
CA GLY A 86 -7.48 11.79 -17.41
C GLY A 86 -6.32 11.78 -16.40
N LYS A 87 -5.78 12.97 -16.13
CA LYS A 87 -4.68 13.16 -15.18
C LYS A 87 -5.01 12.72 -13.75
N LEU A 88 -6.28 12.79 -13.32
CA LEU A 88 -6.64 12.37 -11.96
C LEU A 88 -6.48 10.87 -11.78
N TYR A 89 -6.88 10.08 -12.78
CA TYR A 89 -6.62 8.64 -12.81
C TYR A 89 -5.13 8.36 -12.65
N ASP A 90 -4.30 9.01 -13.47
CA ASP A 90 -2.85 8.80 -13.44
C ASP A 90 -2.27 9.09 -12.05
N LEU A 91 -2.71 10.18 -11.39
CA LEU A 91 -2.23 10.53 -10.04
C LEU A 91 -2.67 9.51 -8.97
N ILE A 92 -3.93 9.07 -9.00
CA ILE A 92 -4.45 8.11 -8.03
C ILE A 92 -3.79 6.75 -8.22
N ALA A 93 -3.74 6.24 -9.45
CA ALA A 93 -3.11 4.95 -9.77
C ALA A 93 -1.65 4.91 -9.30
N ARG A 94 -0.89 5.97 -9.59
CA ARG A 94 0.50 6.11 -9.14
C ARG A 94 0.63 6.06 -7.63
N TYR A 95 -0.24 6.77 -6.91
CA TYR A 95 -0.22 6.75 -5.45
C TYR A 95 -0.55 5.36 -4.88
N LEU A 96 -1.49 4.66 -5.50
CA LEU A 96 -1.95 3.36 -5.01
C LEU A 96 -0.94 2.23 -5.23
N ARG A 97 0.07 2.39 -6.09
CA ARG A 97 1.22 1.45 -6.18
C ARG A 97 1.95 1.25 -4.85
N LYS A 98 1.75 2.12 -3.86
CA LYS A 98 2.21 1.87 -2.48
C LYS A 98 1.68 0.55 -1.91
N PHE A 99 0.52 0.09 -2.39
CA PHE A 99 -0.06 -1.19 -1.99
C PHE A 99 0.61 -2.37 -2.69
N ASP A 100 1.17 -2.20 -3.89
CA ASP A 100 2.05 -3.22 -4.49
C ASP A 100 3.28 -3.40 -3.62
N VAL A 101 3.93 -2.31 -3.21
CA VAL A 101 5.08 -2.35 -2.28
C VAL A 101 4.70 -3.02 -0.96
N TRP A 102 3.55 -2.67 -0.38
CA TRP A 102 3.04 -3.34 0.83
C TRP A 102 2.88 -4.84 0.60
N ASN A 103 2.18 -5.23 -0.46
CA ASN A 103 1.90 -6.63 -0.78
C ASN A 103 3.16 -7.43 -1.02
N LEU A 104 4.12 -6.88 -1.79
CA LEU A 104 5.40 -7.54 -2.06
C LEU A 104 6.20 -7.76 -0.79
N LYS A 105 6.23 -6.77 0.12
CA LYS A 105 6.87 -6.94 1.44
C LYS A 105 6.18 -7.99 2.28
N THR A 106 4.84 -8.02 2.28
CA THR A 106 4.07 -9.03 2.99
C THR A 106 4.34 -10.43 2.44
N ILE A 107 4.37 -10.59 1.12
CA ILE A 107 4.69 -11.86 0.45
C ILE A 107 6.13 -12.29 0.76
N PHE A 108 7.12 -11.40 0.63
CA PHE A 108 8.51 -11.73 0.91
C PHE A 108 8.72 -12.12 2.38
N ARG A 109 8.06 -11.43 3.31
CA ARG A 109 8.08 -11.83 4.73
C ARG A 109 7.48 -13.21 4.92
N GLY A 110 6.34 -13.48 4.29
CA GLY A 110 5.68 -14.78 4.36
C GLY A 110 6.55 -15.91 3.82
N ILE A 111 7.17 -15.74 2.65
CA ILE A 111 8.12 -16.71 2.08
C ILE A 111 9.31 -16.90 3.03
N TYR A 112 9.89 -15.81 3.53
CA TYR A 112 11.04 -15.85 4.44
C TYR A 112 10.74 -16.55 5.77
N THR A 113 9.50 -16.48 6.25
CA THR A 113 9.06 -17.13 7.50
C THR A 113 8.35 -18.47 7.29
N ASP A 114 8.23 -18.96 6.05
CA ASP A 114 7.49 -20.18 5.69
C ASP A 114 6.04 -20.14 6.20
N SER A 115 5.37 -19.00 6.00
CA SER A 115 3.99 -18.75 6.41
C SER A 115 2.98 -19.36 5.43
N ASP A 116 1.78 -19.67 5.92
CA ASP A 116 0.70 -20.21 5.09
C ASP A 116 0.26 -19.19 4.00
N PRO A 117 0.20 -19.59 2.71
CA PRO A 117 -0.17 -18.68 1.63
C PRO A 117 -1.58 -18.07 1.76
N GLU A 118 -2.53 -18.74 2.41
CA GLU A 118 -3.86 -18.16 2.63
C GLU A 118 -3.82 -17.07 3.71
N GLU A 119 -2.99 -17.22 4.74
CA GLU A 119 -2.76 -16.16 5.75
C GLU A 119 -2.09 -14.94 5.11
N ILE A 120 -1.06 -15.14 4.28
CA ILE A 120 -0.42 -14.06 3.52
C ILE A 120 -1.45 -13.37 2.62
N ARG A 121 -2.26 -14.15 1.88
CA ARG A 121 -3.28 -13.65 0.95
C ARG A 121 -4.28 -12.73 1.64
N THR A 122 -4.66 -13.02 2.87
CA THR A 122 -5.62 -12.22 3.62
C THR A 122 -5.07 -10.87 4.12
N ASP A 123 -3.76 -10.76 4.26
CA ASP A 123 -3.05 -9.52 4.64
C ASP A 123 -2.80 -8.57 3.45
N LEU A 124 -3.06 -9.04 2.22
CA LEU A 124 -2.85 -8.25 1.01
C LEU A 124 -3.97 -7.22 0.80
N ILE A 125 -3.58 -6.05 0.32
CA ILE A 125 -4.49 -4.98 -0.10
C ILE A 125 -4.42 -4.89 -1.63
N ARG A 126 -5.41 -5.48 -2.31
CA ARG A 126 -5.50 -5.55 -3.78
C ARG A 126 -5.97 -4.21 -4.37
N ALA A 127 -5.14 -3.18 -4.23
CA ALA A 127 -5.43 -1.81 -4.69
C ALA A 127 -4.33 -1.20 -5.56
N GLY A 128 -3.21 -1.89 -5.74
CA GLY A 128 -2.11 -1.43 -6.58
C GLY A 128 -2.29 -1.76 -8.07
N GLU A 129 -1.20 -1.72 -8.82
CA GLU A 129 -1.15 -2.00 -10.25
C GLU A 129 -0.93 -3.49 -10.57
N LEU A 130 -0.38 -4.27 -9.63
CA LEU A 130 -0.21 -5.71 -9.84
C LEU A 130 -1.58 -6.39 -9.94
N ASP A 131 -1.83 -7.08 -11.06
CA ASP A 131 -3.08 -7.78 -11.27
C ASP A 131 -3.19 -9.03 -10.38
N ASP A 132 -4.43 -9.50 -10.20
CA ASP A 132 -4.73 -10.68 -9.38
C ASP A 132 -3.90 -11.90 -9.79
N ARG A 133 -3.66 -12.07 -11.09
CA ARG A 133 -2.89 -13.19 -11.62
C ARG A 133 -1.42 -13.11 -11.20
N THR A 134 -0.83 -11.93 -11.21
CA THR A 134 0.55 -11.71 -10.77
C THR A 134 0.66 -11.94 -9.26
N ILE A 135 -0.28 -11.42 -8.48
CA ILE A 135 -0.34 -11.66 -7.03
C ILE A 135 -0.50 -13.15 -6.71
N ASP A 136 -1.38 -13.86 -7.41
CA ASP A 136 -1.58 -15.30 -7.18
C ASP A 136 -0.31 -16.10 -7.53
N ARG A 137 0.41 -15.74 -8.60
CA ARG A 137 1.72 -16.34 -8.92
C ARG A 137 2.78 -16.05 -7.88
N LEU A 138 2.79 -14.85 -7.29
CA LEU A 138 3.72 -14.49 -6.22
C LEU A 138 3.44 -15.28 -4.94
N LEU A 139 2.17 -15.57 -4.64
CA LEU A 139 1.78 -16.41 -3.51
C LEU A 139 2.11 -17.90 -3.70
N GLU A 140 2.30 -18.33 -4.95
CA GLU A 140 2.71 -19.70 -5.31
C GLU A 140 4.25 -19.87 -5.33
N SER A 141 5.02 -18.80 -5.13
CA SER A 141 6.48 -18.84 -5.13
C SER A 141 7.03 -19.49 -3.86
N ASP A 142 7.86 -20.53 -4.02
CA ASP A 142 8.51 -21.22 -2.90
C ASP A 142 9.73 -20.45 -2.37
N THR A 143 10.34 -19.58 -3.19
CA THR A 143 11.54 -18.83 -2.83
C THR A 143 11.41 -17.35 -3.19
N ILE A 144 12.24 -16.52 -2.55
CA ILE A 144 12.34 -15.08 -2.86
C ILE A 144 12.82 -14.87 -4.31
N GLU A 145 13.75 -15.69 -4.79
CA GLU A 145 14.24 -15.63 -6.17
C GLU A 145 13.09 -15.89 -7.16
N ASP A 146 12.28 -16.93 -6.94
CA ASP A 146 11.12 -17.23 -7.77
C ASP A 146 10.10 -16.08 -7.77
N ALA A 147 9.89 -15.46 -6.61
CA ALA A 147 8.99 -14.31 -6.49
C ALA A 147 9.51 -13.09 -7.24
N ILE A 148 10.83 -12.83 -7.23
CA ILE A 148 11.45 -11.77 -8.03
C ILE A 148 11.26 -12.04 -9.52
N GLU A 149 11.44 -13.29 -9.97
CA GLU A 149 11.25 -13.66 -11.39
C GLU A 149 9.81 -13.46 -11.88
N VAL A 150 8.81 -13.63 -11.01
CA VAL A 150 7.40 -13.32 -11.36
C VAL A 150 7.21 -11.83 -11.70
N LEU A 151 8.04 -10.95 -11.14
CA LEU A 151 7.97 -9.49 -11.33
C LEU A 151 8.68 -9.01 -12.59
N TYR A 152 9.22 -9.91 -13.42
CA TYR A 152 9.86 -9.54 -14.68
C TYR A 152 8.96 -8.64 -15.54
N GLY A 153 9.51 -7.50 -15.97
CA GLY A 153 8.79 -6.49 -16.75
C GLY A 153 7.98 -5.48 -15.93
N THR A 154 7.95 -5.62 -14.60
CA THR A 154 7.48 -4.56 -13.71
C THR A 154 8.63 -3.60 -13.36
N MET A 155 8.31 -2.44 -12.81
CA MET A 155 9.31 -1.49 -12.29
C MET A 155 10.17 -2.07 -11.16
N TYR A 156 9.70 -3.08 -10.44
CA TYR A 156 10.38 -3.62 -9.27
C TYR A 156 11.51 -4.60 -9.60
N TYR A 157 11.51 -5.19 -10.80
CA TYR A 157 12.38 -6.32 -11.12
C TYR A 157 13.87 -6.01 -11.02
N GLU A 158 14.33 -4.94 -11.66
CA GLU A 158 15.76 -4.60 -11.74
C GLU A 158 16.30 -4.28 -10.34
N ALA A 159 15.63 -3.39 -9.61
CA ALA A 159 16.01 -3.01 -8.25
C ALA A 159 16.04 -4.20 -7.27
N LEU A 160 15.09 -5.13 -7.41
CA LEU A 160 15.05 -6.34 -6.59
C LEU A 160 16.15 -7.33 -6.95
N THR A 161 16.45 -7.48 -8.23
CA THR A 161 17.53 -8.36 -8.71
C THR A 161 18.88 -7.88 -8.18
N GLU A 162 19.12 -6.56 -8.22
CA GLU A 162 20.35 -5.97 -7.65
C GLU A 162 20.43 -6.17 -6.13
N ALA A 163 19.32 -5.95 -5.42
CA ALA A 163 19.27 -6.11 -3.96
C ALA A 163 19.28 -7.59 -3.50
N PHE A 164 19.03 -8.54 -4.42
CA PHE A 164 19.03 -9.96 -4.11
C PHE A 164 20.43 -10.47 -3.74
N GLU A 165 21.49 -9.94 -4.36
CA GLU A 165 22.88 -10.29 -4.02
C GLU A 165 23.17 -10.03 -2.53
N GLU A 166 22.77 -8.85 -2.01
CA GLU A 166 22.95 -8.52 -0.59
C GLU A 166 22.06 -9.37 0.33
N TYR A 167 20.85 -9.73 -0.12
CA TYR A 167 19.99 -10.66 0.61
C TYR A 167 20.63 -12.05 0.73
N GLU A 168 21.23 -12.58 -0.35
CA GLU A 168 21.91 -13.89 -0.31
C GLU A 168 23.13 -13.88 0.63
N GLU A 169 23.89 -12.77 0.65
CA GLU A 169 25.05 -12.62 1.52
C GLU A 169 24.67 -12.46 3.00
N THR A 170 23.63 -11.69 3.30
CA THR A 170 23.26 -11.30 4.66
C THR A 170 22.20 -12.20 5.29
N GLY A 171 21.38 -12.86 4.46
CA GLY A 171 20.16 -13.56 4.87
C GLY A 171 19.08 -12.64 5.45
N ALA A 172 19.18 -11.32 5.27
CA ALA A 172 18.25 -10.36 5.85
C ALA A 172 17.34 -9.77 4.77
N LEU A 173 16.03 -9.69 4.99
CA LEU A 173 15.08 -9.09 4.03
C LEU A 173 15.23 -7.58 3.79
N VAL A 174 15.96 -6.90 4.69
CA VAL A 174 16.03 -5.44 4.71
C VAL A 174 16.49 -4.83 3.37
N PRO A 175 17.51 -5.35 2.66
CA PRO A 175 17.90 -4.83 1.34
C PRO A 175 16.75 -4.84 0.32
N LEU A 176 16.03 -5.96 0.21
CA LEU A 176 14.88 -6.09 -0.69
C LEU A 176 13.74 -5.13 -0.31
N GLU A 177 13.43 -5.02 0.98
CA GLU A 177 12.39 -4.10 1.46
C GLU A 177 12.73 -2.64 1.15
N ASN A 178 14.00 -2.25 1.22
CA ASN A 178 14.43 -0.90 0.88
C ASN A 178 14.47 -0.66 -0.62
N ALA A 179 14.88 -1.65 -1.41
CA ALA A 179 14.83 -1.57 -2.87
C ALA A 179 13.39 -1.29 -3.35
N LEU A 180 12.40 -1.98 -2.79
CA LEU A 180 10.98 -1.71 -3.09
C LEU A 180 10.53 -0.29 -2.71
N ASP A 181 10.89 0.19 -1.52
CA ASP A 181 10.53 1.55 -1.09
C ASP A 181 11.18 2.60 -2.00
N ARG A 182 12.46 2.40 -2.32
CA ARG A 182 13.25 3.29 -3.15
C ARG A 182 12.69 3.38 -4.55
N GLU A 183 12.51 2.24 -5.20
CA GLU A 183 11.99 2.17 -6.56
C GLU A 183 10.62 2.84 -6.66
N PHE A 184 9.74 2.58 -5.68
CA PHE A 184 8.43 3.23 -5.63
C PHE A 184 8.53 4.75 -5.52
N TYR A 185 9.35 5.28 -4.61
CA TYR A 185 9.43 6.71 -4.38
C TYR A 185 10.19 7.47 -5.45
N GLU A 186 11.28 6.92 -5.96
CA GLU A 186 12.03 7.51 -7.07
C GLU A 186 11.12 7.64 -8.30
N ASN A 187 10.37 6.59 -8.66
CA ASN A 187 9.41 6.67 -9.76
C ASN A 187 8.22 7.60 -9.46
N LEU A 188 7.72 7.62 -8.22
CA LEU A 188 6.61 8.49 -7.84
C LEU A 188 6.99 9.97 -8.01
N LEU A 189 8.25 10.33 -7.71
CA LEU A 189 8.77 11.69 -7.85
C LEU A 189 9.26 12.00 -9.27
N GLU A 190 9.98 11.10 -9.94
CA GLU A 190 10.53 11.34 -11.28
C GLU A 190 9.40 11.66 -12.28
N ASP A 191 8.29 10.95 -12.18
CA ASP A 191 7.12 11.16 -13.01
C ASP A 191 6.36 12.48 -12.73
N LEU A 192 6.68 13.15 -11.62
CA LEU A 192 6.21 14.50 -11.28
C LEU A 192 7.23 15.56 -11.72
N SER A 193 8.53 15.26 -11.62
CA SER A 193 9.65 16.16 -11.95
C SER A 193 10.14 16.07 -13.41
N ARG A 194 9.62 15.15 -14.25
CA ARG A 194 9.85 15.10 -15.72
C ARG A 194 9.44 16.39 -16.47
N GLY A 195 8.88 17.36 -15.76
CA GLY A 195 8.80 18.76 -16.17
C GLY A 195 9.83 19.65 -15.49
N ALA A 196 11.11 19.25 -15.42
CA ALA A 196 12.17 20.03 -14.78
C ALA A 196 12.18 21.49 -15.33
N GLY A 197 11.76 22.43 -14.48
CA GLY A 197 11.55 23.86 -14.82
C GLY A 197 10.10 24.35 -14.78
N ASN A 198 9.11 23.46 -14.62
CA ASN A 198 7.68 23.76 -14.56
C ASN A 198 6.97 22.97 -13.43
N GLU A 199 7.65 22.72 -12.31
CA GLU A 199 6.96 22.19 -11.13
C GLU A 199 5.88 23.20 -10.70
N PRO A 200 4.62 22.77 -10.54
CA PRO A 200 3.56 23.67 -10.14
C PRO A 200 3.90 24.26 -8.77
N GLN A 201 4.07 25.59 -8.70
CA GLN A 201 4.35 26.28 -7.44
C GLN A 201 3.07 26.46 -6.60
N GLU A 202 1.90 26.41 -7.24
CA GLU A 202 0.61 26.57 -6.61
C GLU A 202 -0.44 25.64 -7.24
N GLY A 203 -1.54 25.40 -6.52
CA GLY A 203 -2.70 24.67 -7.00
C GLY A 203 -2.69 23.17 -6.64
N PRO A 204 -3.68 22.40 -7.14
CA PRO A 204 -3.92 21.03 -6.67
C PRO A 204 -2.75 20.06 -6.87
N VAL A 205 -1.97 20.23 -7.95
CA VAL A 205 -0.80 19.38 -8.22
C VAL A 205 0.37 19.73 -7.30
N ALA A 206 0.57 21.03 -6.99
CA ALA A 206 1.56 21.47 -6.02
C ALA A 206 1.27 20.87 -4.63
N ASN A 207 0.01 20.97 -4.18
CA ASN A 207 -0.44 20.39 -2.91
C ASN A 207 -0.27 18.86 -2.88
N TYR A 208 -0.47 18.18 -4.01
CA TYR A 208 -0.24 16.74 -4.12
C TYR A 208 1.25 16.41 -3.97
N ILE A 209 2.14 17.15 -4.63
CA ILE A 209 3.60 16.97 -4.50
C ILE A 209 4.03 17.23 -3.06
N GLU A 210 3.58 18.33 -2.44
CA GLU A 210 3.88 18.66 -1.04
C GLU A 210 3.43 17.55 -0.09
N PHE A 211 2.23 16.99 -0.31
CA PHE A 211 1.74 15.85 0.45
C PHE A 211 2.66 14.62 0.33
N LEU A 212 3.11 14.29 -0.88
CA LEU A 212 4.02 13.16 -1.09
C LEU A 212 5.41 13.38 -0.47
N GLN A 213 5.96 14.59 -0.61
CA GLN A 213 7.22 14.97 0.02
C GLN A 213 7.13 14.84 1.55
N ALA A 214 6.05 15.32 2.15
CA ALA A 214 5.81 15.15 3.57
C ALA A 214 5.73 13.66 3.97
N GLU A 215 5.05 12.82 3.17
CA GLU A 215 5.00 11.38 3.41
C GLU A 215 6.39 10.73 3.39
N ILE A 216 7.23 11.10 2.42
CA ILE A 216 8.63 10.66 2.33
C ILE A 216 9.43 11.13 3.55
N ASP A 217 9.32 12.40 3.93
CA ASP A 217 10.01 12.97 5.09
C ASP A 217 9.64 12.24 6.39
N PHE A 218 8.35 11.93 6.60
CA PHE A 218 7.90 11.17 7.76
C PHE A 218 8.49 9.75 7.77
N ARG A 219 8.57 9.07 6.62
CA ARG A 219 9.18 7.74 6.53
C ARG A 219 10.69 7.81 6.80
N ASN A 220 11.38 8.79 6.23
CA ASN A 220 12.81 9.02 6.45
C ASN A 220 13.11 9.30 7.92
N ALA A 221 12.31 10.14 8.58
CA ALA A 221 12.42 10.39 10.01
C ALA A 221 12.22 9.11 10.83
N ARG A 222 11.19 8.31 10.51
CA ARG A 222 10.93 7.04 11.21
C ARG A 222 12.09 6.06 11.04
N ASN A 223 12.64 5.94 9.84
CA ASN A 223 13.78 5.08 9.55
C ASN A 223 15.02 5.55 10.31
N ALA A 224 15.31 6.85 10.33
CA ALA A 224 16.39 7.42 11.11
C ALA A 224 16.25 7.14 12.63
N PHE A 225 15.04 7.28 13.19
CA PHE A 225 14.80 6.94 14.60
C PHE A 225 14.97 5.44 14.89
N ARG A 226 14.58 4.56 13.95
CA ARG A 226 14.76 3.12 14.09
C ARG A 226 16.25 2.76 14.11
N LEU A 227 17.06 3.38 13.24
CA LEU A 227 18.52 3.18 13.17
C LEU A 227 19.23 3.69 14.43
N ALA A 228 18.88 4.88 14.90
CA ALA A 228 19.43 5.44 16.13
C ALA A 228 19.18 4.54 17.34
N ARG A 229 18.06 3.80 17.35
CA ARG A 229 17.73 2.85 18.42
C ARG A 229 18.43 1.49 18.27
N SER A 230 18.75 1.05 17.05
CA SER A 230 19.44 -0.22 16.81
C SER A 230 20.97 -0.12 16.85
N GLY A 231 21.53 1.09 16.89
CA GLY A 231 22.99 1.32 16.89
C GLY A 231 23.65 1.04 15.54
N ALA A 232 22.86 0.95 14.46
CA ALA A 232 23.35 0.75 13.10
C ALA A 232 23.82 2.08 12.49
N ASP A 233 24.84 2.01 11.63
CA ASP A 233 25.44 3.19 10.99
C ASP A 233 24.42 3.85 10.03
N PRO A 234 24.14 5.17 10.11
CA PRO A 234 23.11 5.82 9.31
C PRO A 234 23.31 5.68 7.80
N VAL A 235 24.56 5.54 7.35
CA VAL A 235 24.94 5.68 5.93
C VAL A 235 24.40 4.55 5.06
N SER A 236 24.02 3.39 5.62
CA SER A 236 23.52 2.25 4.83
C SER A 236 22.06 2.39 4.38
N TYR A 237 21.31 3.36 4.91
CA TYR A 237 19.86 3.47 4.70
C TYR A 237 19.35 4.91 4.47
N THR A 238 20.24 5.89 4.32
CA THR A 238 19.87 7.33 4.22
C THR A 238 19.72 7.82 2.77
N HIS A 239 19.53 6.93 1.80
CA HIS A 239 19.26 7.32 0.41
C HIS A 239 17.88 6.80 -0.02
N LEU A 240 16.85 7.39 0.59
CA LEU A 240 15.52 7.60 0.01
C LEU A 240 15.33 9.10 -0.15
#